data_AF-A0A392UNP7-F1
#
_entry.id   AF-A0A392UNP7-F1
#
_cell.length_a   1.000
_cell.length_b   1.000
_cell.length_c   1.000
_cell.angle_alpha   90.00
_cell.angle_beta   90.00
_cell.angle_gamma   90.00
#
_symmetry.space_group_name_H-M   'P 1'
#
loop_
_entity.id
_entity.type
_entity.pdbx_description
1 polymer ?
#
loop_
_entity_poly.entity_id
_entity_poly.type
_entity_poly.pdbx_seq_one_letter_code
_entity_poly.pdbx_strand_id
1 'polypeptide(L)' 'DGASGPTGAGAGIILENENGILIEVSLALSFKTSNNQAEYEAFLAGL' A
#
# COMPACT_ATOMS: atom_id res chain seq x y z
N ASP A 1 4.97 3.01 3.03
CA ASP A 1 5.40 2.24 4.20
C ASP A 1 4.56 0.97 4.26
N GLY A 2 5.19 -0.19 4.41
CA GLY A 2 4.56 -1.51 4.24
C GLY A 2 4.81 -2.41 5.44
N ALA A 3 3.74 -2.88 6.08
CA ALA A 3 3.81 -3.78 7.22
C ALA A 3 3.36 -5.20 6.79
N SER A 4 4.24 -6.19 6.93
CA SER A 4 3.94 -7.60 6.64
C SER A 4 3.85 -8.40 7.95
N GLY A 5 2.71 -9.04 8.21
CA GLY A 5 2.50 -9.91 9.37
C GLY A 5 1.96 -11.30 8.98
N PRO A 6 1.95 -12.26 9.91
CA PRO A 6 1.46 -13.62 9.64
C PRO A 6 -0.04 -13.69 9.30
N THR A 7 -0.80 -12.62 9.54
CA THR A 7 -2.24 -12.49 9.26
C THR A 7 -2.57 -11.78 7.94
N GLY A 8 -1.56 -11.39 7.15
CA GLY A 8 -1.73 -10.61 5.93
C GLY A 8 -0.82 -9.39 5.94
N ALA A 9 -0.96 -8.54 4.92
CA ALA A 9 -0.12 -7.36 4.79
C ALA A 9 -0.94 -6.09 4.64
N GLY A 10 -0.36 -4.99 5.07
CA GLY A 10 -0.96 -3.66 4.94
C GLY A 10 -0.04 -2.73 4.17
N ALA A 11 -0.64 -1.85 3.37
CA ALA A 11 0.06 -0.73 2.74
C ALA A 11 -0.66 0.57 3.09
N GLY A 12 0.11 1.56 3.56
CA GLY A 12 -0.35 2.94 3.66
C GLY A 12 -0.02 3.68 2.38
N ILE A 13 -1.03 4.28 1.74
CA ILE A 13 -0.89 5.18 0.60
C ILE A 13 -1.07 6.61 1.11
N ILE A 14 -0.10 7.46 0.83
CA ILE A 14 -0.17 8.90 1.12
C ILE A 14 -0.36 9.61 -0.22
N LEU A 15 -1.48 10.30 -0.38
CA LEU A 15 -1.74 11.18 -1.51
C LEU A 15 -1.55 12.62 -1.05
N GLU A 16 -0.59 13.30 -1.67
CA GLU A 16 -0.33 14.72 -1.43
C GLU A 16 -0.72 15.51 -2.68
N ASN A 17 -1.45 16.61 -2.52
CA ASN A 17 -1.69 17.56 -3.60
C ASN A 17 -0.76 18.77 -3.49
N GLU A 18 -0.75 19.63 -4.51
CA GLU A 18 0.08 20.85 -4.56
C GLU A 18 -0.20 21.83 -3.40
N ASN A 19 -1.35 21.68 -2.73
CA ASN A 19 -1.76 22.50 -1.59
C ASN A 19 -1.37 21.85 -0.24
N GLY A 20 -0.64 20.73 -0.24
CA GLY A 20 -0.23 20.00 0.97
C GLY A 20 -1.36 19.24 1.66
N ILE A 21 -2.48 18.99 0.98
CA ILE A 21 -3.55 18.14 1.52
C ILE A 21 -3.04 16.69 1.45
N LEU A 22 -2.91 16.08 2.63
CA LEU A 22 -2.52 14.70 2.81
C LEU A 22 -3.77 13.84 3.02
N ILE A 23 -3.99 12.87 2.13
CA ILE A 23 -4.98 11.81 2.31
C ILE A 23 -4.21 10.52 2.59
N GLU A 24 -4.44 9.94 3.76
CA GLU A 24 -3.93 8.62 4.11
C GLU A 24 -5.00 7.56 3.82
N VAL A 25 -4.64 6.57 3.01
CA VAL A 25 -5.50 5.43 2.71
C VAL A 25 -4.78 4.15 3.12
N SER A 26 -5.41 3.37 3.99
CA SER A 26 -4.90 2.08 4.43
C SER A 26 -5.53 0.96 3.61
N LEU A 27 -4.72 0.21 2.88
CA LEU A 27 -5.16 -1.02 2.21
C LEU A 27 -4.73 -2.24 3.02
N ALA A 28 -5.69 -3.09 3.33
CA ALA A 28 -5.45 -4.43 3.84
C ALA A 28 -5.35 -5.40 2.66
N LEU A 29 -4.15 -5.92 2.42
CA LEU A 29 -3.87 -6.92 1.40
C LEU A 29 -4.05 -8.31 2.02
N SER A 30 -4.96 -9.09 1.43
CA SER A 30 -5.26 -10.46 1.89
C SER A 30 -4.24 -11.49 1.43
N PHE A 31 -3.23 -11.09 0.66
CA PHE A 31 -2.15 -11.95 0.18
C PHE A 31 -0.85 -11.72 0.95
N LYS A 32 -0.02 -12.75 0.99
CA LYS A 32 1.32 -12.70 1.57
C LYS A 32 2.22 -11.93 0.61
N THR A 33 2.49 -10.66 0.89
CA THR A 33 3.44 -9.88 0.09
C THR A 33 4.85 -10.17 0.57
N SER A 34 5.77 -10.34 -0.38
CA SER A 34 7.15 -9.96 -0.12
C SER A 34 7.17 -8.44 -0.18
N ASN A 35 7.91 -7.74 0.67
CA ASN A 35 8.00 -6.28 0.71
C ASN A 35 8.60 -5.65 -0.57
N ASN A 36 8.50 -6.33 -1.70
CA ASN A 36 8.99 -5.97 -3.01
C ASN A 36 8.08 -4.93 -3.66
N GLN A 37 8.67 -3.80 -4.00
CA GLN A 37 8.05 -2.69 -4.72
C GLN A 37 7.24 -3.15 -5.95
N ALA A 38 7.75 -4.12 -6.71
CA ALA A 38 7.09 -4.59 -7.94
C ALA A 38 5.74 -5.29 -7.67
N GLU A 39 5.59 -5.98 -6.54
CA GLU A 39 4.32 -6.63 -6.17
C GLU A 39 3.26 -5.58 -5.82
N TYR A 40 3.67 -4.50 -5.14
CA TYR A 40 2.78 -3.38 -4.82
C TYR A 40 2.37 -2.60 -6.07
N GLU A 41 3.29 -2.34 -6.99
CA GLU A 41 3.00 -1.64 -8.25
C GLU A 41 2.04 -2.44 -9.15
N ALA A 42 2.25 -3.76 -9.27
CA ALA A 42 1.37 -4.62 -10.06
C ALA A 42 -0.05 -4.71 -9.48
N PHE A 43 -0.16 -4.75 -8.14
CA PHE A 43 -1.45 -4.74 -7.46
C PHE A 43 -2.20 -3.41 -7.69
N LEU A 44 -1.52 -2.27 -7.53
CA LEU A 44 -2.13 -0.95 -7.76
C LEU A 44 -2.55 -0.73 -9.21
N ALA A 45 -1.78 -1.25 -10.18
CA ALA A 45 -2.11 -1.16 -11.60
C ALA A 45 -3.33 -2.02 -12.01
N GLY A 46 -3.73 -2.99 -11.17
CA GLY A 46 -4.90 -3.85 -11.39
C GLY A 46 -6.15 -3.43 -10.62
N LEU A 47 -6.09 -2.37 -9.81
CA LEU A 47 -7.25 -1.75 -9.15
C LEU A 47 -8.01 -0.84 -10.12
#